data_AF-A0A7W1VYB3-F1
#
_entry.id   AF-A0A7W1VYB3-F1
#
_cell.length_a   1.000
_cell.length_b   1.000
_cell.length_c   1.000
_cell.angle_alpha   90.00
_cell.angle_beta   90.00
_cell.angle_gamma   90.00
#
_symmetry.space_group_name_H-M   'P 1'
#
loop_
_entity.id
_entity.type
_entity.pdbx_description
1 polymer ?
#
loop_
_entity_poly.entity_id
_entity_poly.type
_entity_poly.pdbx_seq_one_letter_code
_entity_poly.pdbx_strand_id
1 'polypeptide(L)' 'HQHNGLLFNPGNPKLLSAAVSFFNDLINNQQFSLYNGARATYLERYHPEQCYQAVMNIYNNILSIGK' A
#
# COMPACT_ATOMS: atom_id res chain seq x y z
N HIS A 1 3.67 7.13 5.90
CA HIS A 1 3.84 6.59 4.54
C HIS A 1 5.28 6.19 4.21
N GLN A 2 6.17 5.96 5.19
CA GLN A 2 7.58 5.68 4.92
C GLN A 2 7.93 4.19 4.82
N HIS A 3 6.94 3.29 4.80
CA HIS A 3 7.19 1.85 4.92
C HIS A 3 6.76 1.01 3.71
N ASN A 4 5.96 1.54 2.79
CA ASN A 4 5.36 0.74 1.71
C ASN A 4 5.43 1.38 0.32
N GLY A 5 6.12 2.51 0.18
CA GLY A 5 6.28 3.19 -1.10
C GLY A 5 6.91 4.56 -0.95
N LEU A 6 7.09 5.22 -2.10
CA LEU A 6 7.58 6.60 -2.20
C LEU A 6 6.51 7.46 -2.83
N LEU A 7 6.19 8.58 -2.19
CA LEU A 7 5.23 9.55 -2.68
C LEU A 7 5.96 10.77 -3.23
N PHE A 8 5.48 11.26 -4.38
CA PHE A 8 5.95 12.50 -4.99
C PHE A 8 4.78 13.19 -5.68
N ASN A 9 4.89 14.50 -5.87
CA ASN A 9 3.82 15.27 -6.52
C ASN A 9 3.79 14.99 -8.03
N PRO A 10 2.60 14.73 -8.60
CA PRO A 10 2.46 14.55 -10.04
C PRO A 10 2.85 15.83 -10.80
N GLY A 11 3.37 15.69 -12.01
CA GLY A 11 3.81 16.81 -12.84
C GLY A 11 5.15 17.42 -12.43
N ASN A 12 5.81 16.92 -11.38
CA ASN A 12 7.13 17.38 -10.96
C ASN A 12 8.22 16.33 -11.29
N PRO A 13 8.90 16.43 -12.44
CA PRO A 13 9.91 15.46 -12.85
C PRO A 13 11.14 15.43 -11.93
N LYS A 14 11.46 16.53 -11.25
CA LYS A 14 12.58 16.59 -10.29
C LYS A 14 12.31 15.70 -9.08
N LEU A 15 11.09 15.76 -8.53
CA LEU A 15 10.70 14.91 -7.41
C LEU A 15 10.61 13.44 -7.80
N LEU A 16 10.13 13.13 -9.01
CA LEU A 16 10.18 11.77 -9.55
C LEU A 16 11.61 11.25 -9.64
N SER A 17 12.52 12.03 -10.23
CA SER A 17 13.94 11.64 -10.34
C SER A 17 14.56 11.37 -8.97
N ALA A 18 14.30 12.24 -7.98
CA ALA A 18 14.80 12.06 -6.62
C ALA A 18 14.26 10.78 -5.95
N ALA A 19 12.96 10.48 -6.12
CA ALA A 19 12.36 9.26 -5.61
C ALA A 19 12.94 8.00 -6.25
N VAL A 20 13.16 8.02 -7.58
CA VAL A 20 13.78 6.90 -8.30
C VAL A 20 15.24 6.69 -7.87
N SER A 21 16.03 7.77 -7.76
CA SER A 21 17.41 7.69 -7.27
C SER A 21 17.47 7.08 -5.86
N PHE A 22 16.64 7.56 -4.95
CA PHE A 22 16.57 7.01 -3.59
C PHE A 22 16.18 5.52 -3.59
N PHE A 23 15.20 5.13 -4.40
CA PHE A 23 14.81 3.72 -4.53
C PHE A 23 15.96 2.84 -5.03
N ASN A 24 16.71 3.29 -6.03
CA ASN A 24 17.87 2.57 -6.55
C ASN A 24 18.97 2.45 -5.50
N ASP A 25 19.23 3.51 -4.73
CA ASP A 25 20.20 3.47 -3.63
C ASP A 25 19.83 2.42 -2.59
N LEU A 26 18.55 2.30 -2.23
CA LEU A 26 18.09 1.25 -1.31
C LEU A 26 18.35 -0.16 -1.87
N ILE A 27 18.06 -0.40 -3.15
CA ILE A 27 18.32 -1.69 -3.81
C ILE A 27 19.81 -2.00 -3.84
N ASN A 28 20.63 -1.04 -4.24
CA ASN A 28 22.09 -1.20 -4.31
C ASN A 28 22.70 -1.53 -2.95
N ASN A 29 22.13 -0.97 -1.88
CA ASN A 29 22.52 -1.23 -0.51
C ASN A 29 21.81 -2.45 0.12
N GLN A 30 21.07 -3.24 -0.67
CA GLN A 30 20.31 -4.42 -0.22
C GLN A 30 19.29 -4.12 0.90
N GLN A 31 18.76 -2.89 0.93
CA GLN A 31 17.75 -2.44 1.88
C GLN A 31 16.35 -2.64 1.32
N PHE A 32 15.72 -3.78 1.65
CA PHE A 32 14.41 -4.17 1.11
C PHE A 32 13.21 -3.80 2.00
N SER A 33 13.38 -2.85 2.92
CA SER A 33 12.33 -2.45 3.87
C SER A 33 11.06 -1.93 3.18
N LEU A 34 11.20 -1.15 2.09
CA LEU A 34 10.07 -0.68 1.27
C LEU A 34 9.28 -1.83 0.65
N TYR A 35 9.98 -2.83 0.10
CA TYR A 35 9.33 -4.02 -0.46
C TYR A 35 8.60 -4.81 0.63
N ASN A 36 9.24 -5.03 1.76
CA ASN A 36 8.66 -5.77 2.89
C ASN A 36 7.40 -5.10 3.41
N GLY A 37 7.41 -3.77 3.61
CA GLY A 37 6.22 -3.07 4.07
C GLY A 37 5.14 -2.93 2.99
N ALA A 38 5.48 -2.89 1.70
CA ALA A 38 4.51 -2.99 0.61
C ALA A 38 3.79 -4.35 0.63
N ARG A 39 4.54 -5.45 0.79
CA ARG A 39 3.99 -6.79 0.92
C ARG A 39 3.11 -6.93 2.16
N ALA A 40 3.57 -6.45 3.32
CA ALA A 40 2.80 -6.52 4.57
C ALA A 40 1.47 -5.76 4.42
N THR A 41 1.52 -4.53 3.89
CA THR A 41 0.31 -3.72 3.64
C THR A 41 -0.67 -4.46 2.73
N TYR A 42 -0.18 -5.10 1.65
CA TYR A 42 -1.03 -5.89 0.76
C TYR A 42 -1.73 -7.02 1.52
N LEU A 43 -0.99 -7.83 2.27
CA LEU A 43 -1.56 -8.96 3.01
C LEU A 43 -2.58 -8.54 4.07
N GLU A 44 -2.30 -7.44 4.78
CA GLU A 44 -3.15 -6.94 5.85
C GLU A 44 -4.43 -6.27 5.37
N ARG A 45 -4.41 -5.60 4.21
CA ARG A 45 -5.49 -4.69 3.81
C ARG A 45 -6.13 -4.99 2.46
N TYR A 46 -5.36 -5.55 1.54
CA TYR A 46 -5.75 -5.65 0.14
C TYR A 46 -5.77 -7.09 -0.38
N HIS A 47 -5.48 -8.07 0.48
CA HIS A 47 -5.61 -9.48 0.14
C HIS A 47 -7.08 -9.82 -0.17
N PRO A 48 -7.38 -10.70 -1.15
CA PRO A 48 -8.76 -11.00 -1.55
C PRO A 48 -9.70 -11.38 -0.40
N GLU A 49 -9.19 -12.13 0.58
CA GLU A 49 -9.93 -12.49 1.79
C GLU A 49 -10.35 -11.27 2.63
N GLN A 50 -9.45 -10.29 2.80
CA GLN A 50 -9.76 -9.05 3.53
C GLN A 50 -10.82 -8.24 2.78
N CYS A 51 -10.70 -8.16 1.45
CA CYS A 51 -11.69 -7.49 0.61
C CYS A 51 -13.06 -8.19 0.68
N TYR A 52 -13.09 -9.52 0.64
CA TYR A 52 -14.31 -10.30 0.76
C TYR A 52 -14.99 -10.09 2.11
N GLN A 53 -14.23 -10.17 3.20
CA GLN A 53 -14.74 -9.92 4.56
C GLN A 53 -15.30 -8.49 4.70
N ALA A 54 -14.61 -7.48 4.15
CA ALA A 54 -15.11 -6.11 4.15
C ALA A 54 -16.46 -5.98 3.43
N VAL A 55 -16.62 -6.63 2.27
CA VAL A 55 -17.88 -6.65 1.52
C VAL A 55 -18.97 -7.39 2.31
N MET A 56 -18.66 -8.54 2.90
CA MET A 56 -19.61 -9.29 3.72
C MET A 56 -20.07 -8.51 4.96
N ASN A 57 -19.17 -7.76 5.59
CA ASN A 57 -19.51 -6.88 6.71
C ASN A 57 -20.50 -5.80 6.29
N ILE A 58 -20.35 -5.22 5.08
CA ILE A 58 -21.32 -4.26 4.53
C ILE A 58 -22.70 -4.92 4.39
N TYR A 59 -22.78 -6.11 3.78
CA TYR A 59 -24.05 -6.83 3.64
C TYR A 59 -24.70 -7.17 4.99
N ASN A 60 -23.92 -7.71 5.93
CA ASN A 60 -24.41 -8.06 7.26
C ASN A 60 -24.92 -6.84 8.01
N ASN A 61 -24.23 -5.70 7.92
CA ASN A 61 -24.68 -4.45 8.52
C ASN A 61 -26.04 -4.01 7.95
N ILE A 62 -26.22 -4.04 6.62
CA ILE A 62 -27.50 -3.71 5.99
C ILE A 62 -28.62 -4.64 6.47
N LEU A 63 -28.37 -5.95 6.50
CA LEU A 63 -29.35 -6.94 6.96
C LEU A 63 -29.71 -6.79 8.45
N SER A 64 -28.77 -6.31 9.26
CA SER A 64 -29.00 -6.06 10.69
C SER A 64 -29.84 -4.81 10.96
N ILE A 65 -29.79 -3.80 10.08
CA ILE A 65 -30.58 -2.56 10.19
C ILE A 65 -32.05 -2.80 9.81
N GLY A 66 -32.30 -3.80 8.95
CA GLY A 66 -33.66 -4.16 8.50
C GLY A 66 -34.47 -5.02 9.48
N LYS A 67 -33.94 -5.30 10.69
CA LYS A 67 -34.62 -6.00 11.78
C LYS A 67 -34.91 -5.04 12.92
#